data_AF-A0A1Y1KIA6-F1
#
_entry.id   AF-A0A1Y1KIA6-F1
#
_cell.length_a   1.000
_cell.length_b   1.000
_cell.length_c   1.000
_cell.angle_alpha   90.00
_cell.angle_beta   90.00
_cell.angle_gamma   90.00
#
_symmetry.space_group_name_H-M   'P 1'
#
loop_
_entity.id
_entity.type
_entity.pdbx_description
1 polymer ?
#
loop_
_entity_poly.entity_id
_entity_poly.type
_entity_poly.pdbx_seq_one_letter_code
_entity_poly.pdbx_strand_id
1 'polypeptide(L)'
;MDHPDWRNQCDGKGKPTPLDQLSTASNSRGDLEHEEQEVEIEMSDFDSVAETGPIMSGTSRLDPQTPPKTRNLKRRCYFNKEWRKKFSWIKPASSNTDAYCKICCNSFTVSFMGISAVIKHSQTSLHTKKLSAGTRSQLLDKFVVKKDTKEELKIILAEICKIYHTVKHNQSYNGLDCCIKLDKIIYPDSSITSKLSCGRTKSEMIAKNVLGKKALDNVIELVNNHVPR
;
A
#
# COMPACT_ATOMS: atom_id res chain seq x y z
N MET A 1 -48.18 28.47 37.62
CA MET A 1 -47.90 28.63 36.18
C MET A 1 -46.94 27.52 35.83
N ASP A 2 -47.52 26.37 35.51
CA ASP A 2 -46.83 25.11 35.38
C ASP A 2 -46.36 24.92 33.93
N HIS A 3 -45.10 24.56 33.78
CA HIS A 3 -44.43 24.35 32.50
C HIS A 3 -44.78 22.94 31.97
N PRO A 4 -45.18 22.74 30.71
CA PRO A 4 -45.54 21.41 30.23
C PRO A 4 -44.32 20.49 30.10
N ASP A 5 -44.48 19.28 30.66
CA ASP A 5 -43.53 18.16 30.66
C ASP A 5 -43.43 17.52 29.26
N TRP A 6 -42.21 17.47 28.70
CA TRP A 6 -41.94 17.04 27.32
C TRP A 6 -41.81 15.51 27.17
N ARG A 7 -41.95 14.74 28.26
CA ARG A 7 -41.67 13.28 28.26
C ARG A 7 -42.72 12.39 27.59
N ASN A 8 -43.88 12.89 27.20
CA ASN A 8 -45.03 12.04 26.82
C ASN A 8 -45.45 12.10 25.34
N GLN A 9 -44.54 12.34 24.40
CA GLN A 9 -44.88 12.40 22.96
C GLN A 9 -44.25 11.28 22.11
N CYS A 10 -43.93 10.12 22.70
CA CYS A 10 -43.25 9.02 21.99
C CYS A 10 -44.09 7.75 21.79
N ASP A 11 -45.42 7.80 21.90
CA ASP A 11 -46.29 6.66 21.57
C ASP A 11 -47.26 7.03 20.44
N GLY A 12 -46.83 6.79 19.21
CA GLY A 12 -47.63 7.01 18.00
C GLY A 12 -47.21 6.06 16.90
N LYS A 13 -47.97 4.97 16.74
CA LYS A 13 -47.84 3.89 15.76
C LYS A 13 -47.55 4.41 14.34
N GLY A 14 -46.29 4.42 13.93
CA GLY A 14 -45.85 4.65 12.55
C GLY A 14 -45.45 3.34 11.88
N LYS A 15 -45.81 3.15 10.60
CA LYS A 15 -45.46 1.96 9.81
C LYS A 15 -43.93 1.75 9.78
N PRO A 16 -43.44 0.49 9.84
CA PRO A 16 -42.01 0.21 9.88
C PRO A 16 -41.33 0.71 8.61
N THR A 17 -40.19 1.38 8.78
CA THR A 17 -39.32 1.80 7.68
C THR A 17 -38.42 0.63 7.26
N PRO A 18 -37.86 0.63 6.03
CA PRO A 18 -37.05 -0.50 5.52
C PRO A 18 -35.79 -0.88 6.32
N LEU A 19 -35.51 -0.20 7.44
CA LEU A 19 -34.35 -0.42 8.30
C LEU A 19 -34.56 -1.51 9.36
N ASP A 20 -35.80 -1.95 9.61
CA ASP A 20 -36.15 -2.86 10.72
C ASP A 20 -36.02 -4.37 10.39
N GLN A 21 -35.45 -4.76 9.24
CA GLN A 21 -35.37 -6.17 8.81
C GLN A 21 -33.97 -6.82 8.85
N LEU A 22 -32.98 -6.21 9.49
CA LEU A 22 -31.66 -6.84 9.69
C LEU A 22 -31.33 -7.04 11.17
N SER A 23 -32.04 -7.94 11.85
CA SER A 23 -31.58 -8.44 13.16
C SER A 23 -32.18 -9.80 13.51
N THR A 24 -31.81 -10.84 12.76
CA THR A 24 -31.76 -12.22 13.29
C THR A 24 -30.72 -13.03 12.54
N ALA A 25 -29.47 -13.00 13.00
CA ALA A 25 -28.51 -14.08 12.78
C ALA A 25 -27.32 -13.92 13.75
N SER A 26 -27.37 -14.73 14.81
CA SER A 26 -26.33 -15.01 15.78
C SER A 26 -25.20 -15.86 15.19
N ASN A 27 -24.11 -15.99 15.98
CA ASN A 27 -23.00 -16.96 15.89
C ASN A 27 -21.85 -16.57 14.95
N SER A 28 -20.57 -16.81 15.25
CA SER A 28 -19.88 -17.41 16.41
C SER A 28 -18.39 -17.13 16.22
N ARG A 29 -17.68 -16.88 17.33
CA ARG A 29 -16.20 -16.80 17.40
C ARG A 29 -15.61 -18.16 17.03
N GLY A 30 -14.63 -18.16 16.13
CA GLY A 30 -13.77 -19.29 15.83
C GLY A 30 -12.34 -18.80 15.65
N ASP A 31 -11.50 -19.12 16.63
CA ASP A 31 -10.06 -18.90 16.63
C ASP A 31 -9.40 -19.83 15.59
N LEU A 32 -8.50 -19.29 14.77
CA LEU A 32 -7.61 -20.08 13.93
C LEU A 32 -6.19 -19.58 14.14
N GLU A 33 -5.48 -20.33 14.98
CA GLU A 33 -4.03 -20.34 15.12
C GLU A 33 -3.40 -20.55 13.73
N HIS A 34 -2.38 -19.76 13.40
CA HIS A 34 -1.49 -20.05 12.28
C HIS A 34 -0.09 -20.23 12.85
N GLU A 35 0.33 -21.48 12.78
CA GLU A 35 1.64 -22.01 13.08
C GLU A 35 2.64 -21.45 12.03
N GLU A 36 3.54 -20.58 12.48
CA GLU A 36 4.63 -20.08 11.65
C GLU A 36 5.75 -21.12 11.63
N GLN A 37 5.97 -21.73 10.46
CA GLN A 37 6.99 -22.73 10.23
C GLN A 37 8.32 -22.04 9.90
N GLU A 38 9.27 -22.08 10.85
CA GLU A 38 10.64 -21.63 10.68
C GLU A 38 11.37 -22.56 9.70
N VAL A 39 12.04 -21.99 8.69
CA VAL A 39 12.95 -22.73 7.80
C VAL A 39 14.37 -22.28 8.12
N GLU A 40 15.07 -23.11 8.88
CA GLU A 40 16.51 -23.03 9.07
C GLU A 40 17.23 -23.47 7.77
N ILE A 41 18.14 -22.64 7.27
CA ILE A 41 19.09 -23.04 6.22
C ILE A 41 20.45 -23.16 6.87
N GLU A 42 20.86 -24.41 7.13
CA GLU A 42 22.22 -24.74 7.50
C GLU A 42 23.16 -24.47 6.31
N MET A 43 24.23 -23.72 6.58
CA MET A 43 25.40 -23.63 5.70
C MET A 43 26.58 -24.23 6.45
N SER A 44 26.88 -25.50 6.16
CA SER A 44 28.11 -26.15 6.58
C SER A 44 29.18 -26.07 5.48
N ASP A 45 30.26 -25.36 5.81
CA ASP A 45 31.68 -25.65 5.63
C ASP A 45 32.24 -26.16 4.28
N PHE A 46 33.18 -25.39 3.74
CA PHE A 46 34.46 -25.96 3.33
C PHE A 46 35.60 -24.96 3.58
N ASP A 47 36.48 -25.37 4.49
CA ASP A 47 37.61 -24.67 5.07
C ASP A 47 38.83 -24.48 4.15
N SER A 48 39.71 -23.60 4.65
CA SER A 48 41.19 -23.71 4.60
C SER A 48 41.91 -23.26 3.31
N VAL A 49 43.03 -22.54 3.34
CA VAL A 49 44.09 -22.36 4.36
C VAL A 49 44.69 -20.95 4.27
N ALA A 50 45.24 -20.50 5.41
CA ALA A 50 46.19 -19.41 5.66
C ALA A 50 47.43 -19.40 4.71
N GLU A 51 48.45 -18.54 4.75
CA GLU A 51 48.97 -17.61 5.76
C GLU A 51 50.00 -16.68 5.05
N THR A 52 50.46 -15.70 5.81
CA THR A 52 51.26 -14.50 5.49
C THR A 52 52.71 -14.71 5.01
N GLY A 53 53.19 -13.95 4.02
CA GLY A 53 54.22 -12.88 4.17
C GLY A 53 55.52 -13.18 3.38
N PRO A 54 56.55 -12.29 3.25
CA PRO A 54 56.66 -10.85 3.49
C PRO A 54 57.31 -10.03 2.31
N ILE A 55 57.55 -8.74 2.59
CA ILE A 55 58.04 -7.58 1.80
C ILE A 55 59.47 -7.75 1.23
N MET A 56 59.79 -7.18 0.04
CA MET A 56 60.98 -6.33 -0.21
C MET A 56 61.12 -5.76 -1.64
N SER A 57 61.72 -4.57 -1.70
CA SER A 57 62.02 -3.67 -2.81
C SER A 57 63.43 -3.88 -3.41
N GLY A 58 63.64 -3.60 -4.72
CA GLY A 58 64.96 -3.21 -5.26
C GLY A 58 65.38 -3.72 -6.66
N THR A 59 65.48 -2.77 -7.61
CA THR A 59 66.48 -2.58 -8.70
C THR A 59 66.81 -3.63 -9.80
N SER A 60 66.61 -3.17 -11.05
CA SER A 60 67.41 -3.27 -12.29
C SER A 60 68.09 -4.58 -12.75
N ARG A 61 67.80 -4.98 -14.01
CA ARG A 61 68.74 -5.16 -15.15
C ARG A 61 68.01 -5.66 -16.41
N LEU A 62 68.52 -5.28 -17.58
CA LEU A 62 67.99 -5.55 -18.92
C LEU A 62 68.35 -6.95 -19.46
N ASP A 63 67.35 -7.60 -20.07
CA ASP A 63 67.31 -8.56 -21.22
C ASP A 63 68.13 -9.88 -21.22
N PRO A 64 67.57 -11.02 -21.70
CA PRO A 64 67.20 -11.21 -23.12
C PRO A 64 65.88 -11.96 -23.44
N GLN A 65 65.13 -11.41 -24.41
CA GLN A 65 64.24 -12.05 -25.41
C GLN A 65 63.39 -13.26 -24.94
N THR A 66 62.20 -12.98 -24.41
CA THR A 66 61.13 -13.99 -24.30
C THR A 66 60.30 -14.05 -25.60
N PRO A 67 59.88 -15.26 -26.05
CA PRO A 67 59.07 -15.42 -27.26
C PRO A 67 57.70 -14.72 -27.13
N PRO A 68 57.10 -14.26 -28.23
CA PRO A 68 55.87 -13.46 -28.17
C PRO A 68 54.75 -14.29 -27.53
N LYS A 69 54.26 -13.82 -26.37
CA LYS A 69 53.02 -14.32 -25.77
C LYS A 69 51.91 -14.16 -26.79
N THR A 70 51.41 -15.26 -27.35
CA THR A 70 50.18 -15.26 -28.12
C THR A 70 49.08 -14.68 -27.24
N ARG A 71 48.63 -13.47 -27.57
CA ARG A 71 47.50 -12.85 -26.88
C ARG A 71 46.30 -13.75 -27.13
N ASN A 72 45.91 -14.53 -26.12
CA ASN A 72 44.64 -15.25 -26.13
C ASN A 72 43.55 -14.23 -26.41
N LEU A 73 43.03 -14.21 -27.63
CA LEU A 73 42.02 -13.26 -28.07
C LEU A 73 40.76 -13.60 -27.28
N LYS A 74 40.47 -12.85 -26.21
CA LYS A 74 39.28 -13.08 -25.38
C LYS A 74 38.05 -13.03 -26.28
N ARG A 75 37.40 -14.17 -26.45
CA ARG A 75 36.19 -14.33 -27.27
C ARG A 75 35.12 -13.36 -26.74
N ARG A 76 34.53 -12.57 -27.64
CA ARG A 76 33.41 -11.69 -27.33
C ARG A 76 32.19 -12.54 -26.96
N CYS A 77 31.56 -12.22 -25.85
CA CYS A 77 30.32 -12.82 -25.38
C CYS A 77 29.11 -11.98 -25.84
N TYR A 78 27.99 -12.66 -26.09
CA TYR A 78 26.73 -12.02 -26.46
C TYR A 78 25.67 -12.31 -25.39
N PHE A 79 24.64 -11.47 -25.35
CA PHE A 79 23.53 -11.64 -24.44
C PHE A 79 22.83 -12.98 -24.68
N ASN A 80 22.80 -13.85 -23.66
CA ASN A 80 22.07 -15.12 -23.74
C ASN A 80 20.67 -14.97 -23.13
N LYS A 81 19.64 -15.31 -23.90
CA LYS A 81 18.23 -15.23 -23.48
C LYS A 81 17.93 -16.13 -22.28
N GLU A 82 18.66 -17.24 -22.12
CA GLU A 82 18.51 -18.20 -21.02
C GLU A 82 18.84 -17.58 -19.65
N TRP A 83 19.70 -16.55 -19.61
CA TRP A 83 20.02 -15.86 -18.37
C TRP A 83 18.79 -15.24 -17.72
N ARG A 84 17.73 -14.94 -18.48
CA ARG A 84 16.46 -14.43 -17.93
C ARG A 84 15.74 -15.42 -17.02
N LYS A 85 15.99 -16.73 -17.16
CA LYS A 85 15.43 -17.75 -16.27
C LYS A 85 15.97 -17.61 -14.85
N LYS A 86 17.27 -17.32 -14.72
CA LYS A 86 17.95 -17.11 -13.42
C LYS A 86 17.89 -15.66 -12.93
N PHE A 87 17.87 -14.70 -13.86
CA PHE A 87 17.89 -13.27 -13.58
C PHE A 87 16.68 -12.59 -14.25
N SER A 88 15.52 -12.59 -13.59
CA SER A 88 14.27 -12.03 -14.15
C SER A 88 14.31 -10.50 -14.39
N TRP A 89 15.28 -9.82 -13.77
CA TRP A 89 15.49 -8.38 -13.82
C TRP A 89 16.32 -7.89 -15.03
N ILE A 90 16.89 -8.78 -15.86
CA ILE A 90 17.60 -8.39 -17.08
C ILE A 90 16.72 -8.48 -18.34
N LYS A 91 17.01 -7.62 -19.32
CA LYS A 91 16.50 -7.67 -20.70
C LYS A 91 17.63 -7.32 -21.68
N PRO A 92 17.56 -7.69 -22.97
CA PRO A 92 18.53 -7.24 -23.96
C PRO A 92 18.51 -5.70 -24.06
N ALA A 93 19.69 -5.10 -24.23
CA ALA A 93 19.81 -3.68 -24.53
C ALA A 93 19.79 -3.44 -26.04
N SER A 94 20.06 -2.20 -26.48
CA SER A 94 20.10 -1.83 -27.91
C SER A 94 21.16 -2.61 -28.70
N SER A 95 22.21 -3.09 -28.05
CA SER A 95 23.23 -3.95 -28.65
C SER A 95 23.11 -5.38 -28.13
N ASN A 96 23.41 -6.37 -28.97
CA ASN A 96 23.47 -7.79 -28.56
C ASN A 96 24.63 -8.10 -27.60
N THR A 97 25.49 -7.12 -27.34
CA THR A 97 26.66 -7.19 -26.46
C THR A 97 26.43 -6.57 -25.09
N ASP A 98 25.28 -5.92 -24.89
CA ASP A 98 24.91 -5.25 -23.66
C ASP A 98 23.60 -5.83 -23.09
N ALA A 99 23.51 -5.84 -21.77
CA ALA A 99 22.32 -6.20 -21.03
C ALA A 99 21.76 -4.95 -20.35
N TYR A 100 20.44 -4.86 -20.24
CA TYR A 100 19.74 -3.81 -19.51
C TYR A 100 19.13 -4.36 -18.23
N CYS A 101 19.36 -3.68 -17.12
CA CYS A 101 18.79 -4.02 -15.82
C CYS A 101 17.53 -3.17 -15.55
N LYS A 102 16.39 -3.84 -15.32
CA LYS A 102 15.10 -3.20 -14.98
C LYS A 102 15.11 -2.52 -13.62
N ILE A 103 15.88 -3.05 -12.67
CA ILE A 103 15.98 -2.50 -11.31
C ILE A 103 16.85 -1.23 -11.34
N CYS A 104 18.01 -1.32 -11.98
CA CYS A 104 18.98 -0.22 -12.04
C CYS A 104 18.57 0.87 -13.03
N CYS A 105 17.71 0.54 -14.00
CA CYS A 105 17.40 1.34 -15.18
C CYS A 105 18.66 1.71 -16.00
N ASN A 106 19.65 0.82 -16.04
CA ASN A 106 20.93 1.06 -16.71
C ASN A 106 21.36 -0.14 -17.56
N SER A 107 22.07 0.13 -18.65
CA SER A 107 22.73 -0.87 -19.48
C SER A 107 24.17 -1.12 -19.04
N PHE A 108 24.63 -2.36 -19.19
CA PHE A 108 26.01 -2.76 -18.91
C PHE A 108 26.49 -3.80 -19.91
N THR A 109 27.79 -3.80 -20.18
CA THR A 109 28.38 -4.63 -21.23
C THR A 109 28.67 -6.05 -20.74
N VAL A 110 28.23 -7.03 -21.53
CA VAL A 110 28.53 -8.46 -21.30
C VAL A 110 29.61 -8.98 -22.25
N SER A 111 30.04 -8.19 -23.24
CA SER A 111 31.07 -8.54 -24.24
C SER A 111 32.30 -9.27 -23.72
N PHE A 112 32.84 -8.86 -22.57
CA PHE A 112 34.14 -9.35 -22.11
C PHE A 112 34.05 -10.40 -21.01
N MET A 113 32.94 -10.43 -20.28
CA MET A 113 32.78 -11.23 -19.06
C MET A 113 31.58 -12.17 -19.10
N GLY A 114 30.71 -12.06 -20.10
CA GLY A 114 29.50 -12.87 -20.24
C GLY A 114 28.63 -12.82 -18.99
N ILE A 115 28.25 -14.00 -18.48
CA ILE A 115 27.38 -14.14 -17.31
C ILE A 115 28.00 -13.55 -16.03
N SER A 116 29.33 -13.52 -15.91
CA SER A 116 30.00 -12.94 -14.75
C SER A 116 29.77 -11.44 -14.64
N ALA A 117 29.53 -10.73 -15.75
CA ALA A 117 29.10 -9.32 -15.70
C ALA A 117 27.72 -9.18 -15.05
N VAL A 118 26.81 -10.12 -15.31
CA VAL A 118 25.45 -10.12 -14.72
C VAL A 118 25.53 -10.36 -13.21
N ILE A 119 26.33 -11.33 -12.78
CA ILE A 119 26.55 -11.62 -11.35
C ILE A 119 27.17 -10.41 -10.64
N LYS A 120 28.23 -9.84 -11.21
CA LYS A 120 28.84 -8.62 -10.65
C LYS A 120 27.86 -7.46 -10.61
N HIS A 121 27.03 -7.30 -11.64
CA HIS A 121 25.99 -6.27 -11.66
C HIS A 121 25.00 -6.44 -10.50
N SER A 122 24.54 -7.67 -10.19
CA SER A 122 23.64 -7.90 -9.05
C SER A 122 24.24 -7.51 -7.69
N GLN A 123 25.57 -7.54 -7.57
CA GLN A 123 26.29 -7.15 -6.36
C GLN A 123 26.61 -5.65 -6.29
N THR A 124 26.32 -4.88 -7.34
CA THR A 124 26.60 -3.44 -7.33
C THR A 124 25.75 -2.71 -6.29
N SER A 125 26.33 -1.69 -5.66
CA SER A 125 25.65 -0.88 -4.64
C SER A 125 24.36 -0.23 -5.14
N LEU A 126 24.29 0.14 -6.42
CA LEU A 126 23.08 0.71 -7.01
C LEU A 126 21.97 -0.35 -7.13
N HIS A 127 22.33 -1.58 -7.52
CA HIS A 127 21.38 -2.68 -7.63
C HIS A 127 20.82 -3.07 -6.27
N THR A 128 21.68 -3.29 -5.26
CA THR A 128 21.27 -3.70 -3.92
C THR A 128 20.43 -2.64 -3.21
N LYS A 129 20.78 -1.35 -3.35
CA LYS A 129 19.98 -0.23 -2.82
C LYS A 129 18.60 -0.15 -3.45
N LYS A 130 18.49 -0.30 -4.78
CA LYS A 130 17.18 -0.25 -5.46
C LYS A 130 16.33 -1.49 -5.19
N LEU A 131 16.96 -2.66 -5.07
CA LEU A 131 16.27 -3.89 -4.69
C LEU A 131 15.64 -3.76 -3.29
N SER A 132 16.40 -3.26 -2.31
CA SER A 132 15.89 -3.02 -0.95
C SER A 132 14.85 -1.90 -0.86
N ALA A 133 14.99 -0.84 -1.68
CA ALA A 133 13.97 0.21 -1.79
C ALA A 133 12.65 -0.30 -2.37
N GLY A 134 12.70 -1.21 -3.35
CA GLY A 134 11.51 -1.88 -3.89
C GLY A 134 10.73 -2.63 -2.81
N THR A 135 11.41 -3.36 -1.92
CA THR A 135 10.78 -4.04 -0.78
C THR A 135 10.19 -3.05 0.24
N ARG A 136 10.88 -1.93 0.52
CA ARG A 136 10.37 -0.86 1.41
C ARG A 136 9.14 -0.13 0.90
N SER A 137 8.83 -0.23 -0.39
CA SER A 137 7.70 0.47 -1.02
C SER A 137 6.33 -0.12 -0.64
N GLN A 138 6.28 -1.27 0.06
CA GLN A 138 5.04 -1.87 0.58
C GLN A 138 4.26 -0.95 1.55
N LEU A 139 4.92 0.05 2.15
CA LEU A 139 4.25 1.04 3.00
C LEU A 139 3.26 1.93 2.23
N LEU A 140 3.46 2.10 0.91
CA LEU A 140 2.56 2.91 0.09
C LEU A 140 1.18 2.25 -0.09
N ASP A 141 1.10 0.93 0.02
CA ASP A 141 -0.15 0.19 -0.13
C ASP A 141 -1.16 0.50 1.00
N LYS A 142 -0.67 0.94 2.17
CA LYS A 142 -1.52 1.43 3.27
C LYS A 142 -2.18 2.78 2.98
N PHE A 143 -1.62 3.55 2.05
CA PHE A 143 -2.14 4.84 1.63
C PHE A 143 -3.02 4.74 0.38
N VAL A 144 -3.07 3.56 -0.26
CA VAL A 144 -4.00 3.29 -1.36
C VAL A 144 -5.36 2.97 -0.74
N VAL A 145 -6.26 3.95 -0.76
CA VAL A 145 -7.65 3.78 -0.31
C VAL A 145 -8.35 2.75 -1.20
N LYS A 146 -8.70 1.59 -0.63
CA LYS A 146 -9.51 0.56 -1.29
C LYS A 146 -10.97 0.98 -1.31
N LYS A 147 -11.33 1.82 -2.28
CA LYS A 147 -12.73 2.25 -2.49
C LYS A 147 -13.64 1.04 -2.76
N ASP A 148 -14.88 1.10 -2.30
CA ASP A 148 -15.98 0.14 -2.54
C ASP A 148 -16.00 -1.18 -1.75
N THR A 149 -15.53 -1.18 -0.50
CA THR A 149 -15.91 -2.28 0.40
C THR A 149 -17.30 -2.06 1.00
N LYS A 150 -18.05 -3.15 1.24
CA LYS A 150 -19.35 -3.10 1.95
C LYS A 150 -19.22 -2.45 3.33
N GLU A 151 -18.06 -2.59 3.98
CA GLU A 151 -17.77 -1.98 5.27
C GLU A 151 -17.60 -0.45 5.16
N GLU A 152 -16.85 0.03 4.17
CA GLU A 152 -16.70 1.47 3.92
C GLU A 152 -18.03 2.16 3.64
N LEU A 153 -18.93 1.52 2.88
CA LEU A 153 -20.28 2.06 2.65
C LEU A 153 -21.07 2.23 3.95
N LYS A 154 -20.95 1.29 4.89
CA LYS A 154 -21.60 1.40 6.21
C LYS A 154 -21.02 2.54 7.04
N ILE A 155 -19.70 2.75 6.98
CA ILE A 155 -19.03 3.85 7.66
C ILE A 155 -19.48 5.19 7.09
N ILE A 156 -19.48 5.32 5.75
CA ILE A 156 -19.95 6.53 5.05
C ILE A 156 -21.41 6.82 5.41
N LEU A 157 -22.28 5.81 5.41
CA LEU A 157 -23.68 5.97 5.79
C LEU A 157 -23.81 6.48 7.24
N ALA A 158 -23.06 5.89 8.17
CA ALA A 158 -23.07 6.33 9.57
C ALA A 158 -22.61 7.78 9.74
N GLU A 159 -21.59 8.21 9.00
CA GLU A 159 -21.14 9.62 8.98
C GLU A 159 -22.23 10.54 8.44
N ILE A 160 -22.82 10.21 7.29
CA ILE A 160 -23.89 11.00 6.68
C ILE A 160 -25.10 11.12 7.64
N CYS A 161 -25.51 10.02 8.27
CA CYS A 161 -26.62 10.02 9.24
C CYS A 161 -26.35 10.94 10.42
N LYS A 162 -25.15 10.87 11.02
CA LYS A 162 -24.78 11.74 12.13
C LYS A 162 -24.76 13.21 11.72
N ILE A 163 -24.19 13.54 10.56
CA ILE A 163 -24.16 14.92 10.05
C ILE A 163 -25.56 15.42 9.73
N TYR A 164 -26.40 14.60 9.11
CA TYR A 164 -27.79 14.95 8.84
C TYR A 164 -28.54 15.26 10.14
N HIS A 165 -28.39 14.42 11.17
CA HIS A 165 -28.96 14.69 12.49
C HIS A 165 -28.43 16.00 13.08
N THR A 166 -27.11 16.23 13.02
CA THR A 166 -26.49 17.47 13.49
C THR A 166 -27.07 18.70 12.78
N VAL A 167 -27.18 18.69 11.45
CA VAL A 167 -27.75 19.79 10.67
C VAL A 167 -29.25 19.97 10.98
N LYS A 168 -30.02 18.88 11.00
CA LYS A 168 -31.47 18.88 11.26
C LYS A 168 -31.80 19.51 12.62
N HIS A 169 -30.98 19.25 13.63
CA HIS A 169 -31.17 19.78 14.98
C HIS A 169 -30.31 21.02 15.28
N ASN A 170 -29.71 21.63 14.25
CA ASN A 170 -28.86 22.81 14.36
C ASN A 170 -27.77 22.70 15.46
N GLN A 171 -27.20 21.50 15.59
CA GLN A 171 -26.15 21.16 16.53
C GLN A 171 -24.78 21.59 15.95
N SER A 172 -23.80 21.86 16.82
CA SER A 172 -22.47 22.26 16.35
C SER A 172 -21.67 21.05 15.83
N TYR A 173 -20.88 21.26 14.77
CA TYR A 173 -19.93 20.23 14.30
C TYR A 173 -18.82 19.93 15.32
N ASN A 174 -18.51 20.87 16.23
CA ASN A 174 -17.59 20.62 17.33
C ASN A 174 -18.18 19.62 18.33
N GLY A 175 -19.49 19.71 18.59
CA GLY A 175 -20.22 18.73 19.39
C GLY A 175 -20.21 17.35 18.73
N LEU A 176 -20.43 17.28 17.42
CA LEU A 176 -20.34 16.03 16.67
C LEU A 176 -18.95 15.38 16.75
N ASP A 177 -17.87 16.16 16.65
CA ASP A 177 -16.50 15.65 16.81
C ASP A 177 -16.28 15.02 18.20
N CYS A 178 -16.81 15.66 19.25
CA CYS A 178 -16.83 15.10 20.60
C CYS A 178 -17.67 13.81 20.68
N CYS A 179 -18.87 13.80 20.09
CA CYS A 179 -19.74 12.62 20.05
C CYS A 179 -19.05 11.42 19.39
N ILE A 180 -18.34 11.62 18.28
CA ILE A 180 -17.63 10.53 17.59
C ILE A 180 -16.49 9.96 18.43
N LYS A 181 -15.76 10.82 19.16
CA LYS A 181 -14.74 10.36 20.12
C LYS A 181 -15.39 9.54 21.23
N LEU A 182 -16.54 9.98 21.73
CA LEU A 182 -17.30 9.25 22.74
C LEU A 182 -17.83 7.91 22.22
N ASP A 183 -18.37 7.86 20.99
CA ASP A 183 -18.87 6.62 20.40
C ASP A 183 -17.78 5.54 20.38
N LYS A 184 -16.53 5.90 20.06
CA LYS A 184 -15.40 4.96 20.04
C LYS A 184 -15.10 4.35 21.41
N ILE A 185 -15.44 5.06 22.48
CA ILE A 185 -15.26 4.61 23.86
C ILE A 185 -16.44 3.71 24.27
N ILE A 186 -17.67 4.11 23.92
CA ILE A 186 -18.89 3.38 24.29
C ILE A 186 -19.05 2.08 23.49
N TYR A 187 -18.59 2.08 22.22
CA TYR A 187 -18.70 0.95 21.29
C TYR A 187 -17.32 0.48 20.82
N PRO A 188 -16.47 -0.05 21.72
CA PRO A 188 -15.09 -0.41 21.40
C PRO A 188 -14.97 -1.62 20.46
N ASP A 189 -16.00 -2.47 20.40
CA ASP A 189 -16.09 -3.67 19.57
C ASP A 189 -16.57 -3.39 18.14
N SER A 190 -17.12 -2.19 17.89
CA SER A 190 -17.66 -1.81 16.59
C SER A 190 -16.56 -1.44 15.59
N SER A 191 -16.44 -2.24 14.52
CA SER A 191 -15.53 -1.94 13.41
C SER A 191 -15.93 -0.66 12.65
N ILE A 192 -17.21 -0.31 12.67
CA ILE A 192 -17.73 0.94 12.09
C ILE A 192 -17.25 2.12 12.95
N THR A 193 -17.47 2.05 14.26
CA THR A 193 -17.20 3.16 15.16
C THR A 193 -15.73 3.47 15.27
N SER A 194 -14.87 2.46 15.34
CA SER A 194 -13.41 2.63 15.33
C SER A 194 -12.92 3.44 14.13
N LYS A 195 -13.53 3.21 12.96
CA LYS A 195 -13.22 3.86 11.67
C LYS A 195 -13.98 5.16 11.41
N LEU A 196 -15.02 5.48 12.18
CA LEU A 196 -15.73 6.75 12.06
C LEU A 196 -14.76 7.92 12.26
N SER A 197 -14.79 8.87 11.33
CA SER A 197 -13.98 10.08 11.41
C SER A 197 -14.74 11.22 10.76
N CYS A 198 -15.36 12.07 11.56
CA CYS A 198 -16.10 13.22 11.04
C CYS A 198 -15.79 14.49 11.83
N GLY A 199 -14.65 15.10 11.50
CA GLY A 199 -14.29 16.42 11.98
C GLY A 199 -15.01 17.54 11.24
N ARG A 200 -14.92 18.77 11.75
CA ARG A 200 -15.63 19.96 11.26
C ARG A 200 -15.60 20.15 9.75
N THR A 201 -14.41 20.14 9.14
CA THR A 201 -14.24 20.35 7.69
C THR A 201 -14.94 19.26 6.88
N LYS A 202 -14.84 18.01 7.31
CA LYS A 202 -15.49 16.89 6.63
C LYS A 202 -17.00 16.97 6.76
N SER A 203 -17.50 17.27 7.97
CA SER A 203 -18.93 17.48 8.23
C SER A 203 -19.50 18.59 7.36
N GLU A 204 -18.80 19.73 7.29
CA GLU A 204 -19.21 20.87 6.46
C GLU A 204 -19.25 20.51 4.98
N MET A 205 -18.24 19.81 4.47
CA MET A 205 -18.18 19.41 3.07
C MET A 205 -19.30 18.44 2.72
N ILE A 206 -19.63 17.48 3.59
CA ILE A 206 -20.75 16.55 3.37
C ILE A 206 -22.09 17.30 3.45
N ALA A 207 -22.27 18.16 4.45
CA ALA A 207 -23.48 18.95 4.60
C ALA A 207 -23.75 19.82 3.36
N LYS A 208 -22.73 20.53 2.85
CA LYS A 208 -22.89 21.43 1.69
C LYS A 208 -23.01 20.65 0.37
N ASN A 209 -22.08 19.73 0.12
CA ASN A 209 -21.91 19.14 -1.21
C ASN A 209 -22.70 17.86 -1.43
N VAL A 210 -23.17 17.20 -0.37
CA VAL A 210 -23.98 15.98 -0.47
C VAL A 210 -25.41 16.28 -0.07
N LEU A 211 -25.64 16.65 1.19
CA LEU A 211 -26.99 16.90 1.71
C LEU A 211 -27.64 18.13 1.06
N GLY A 212 -26.90 19.24 0.99
CA GLY A 212 -27.37 20.50 0.40
C GLY A 212 -27.70 20.36 -1.09
N LYS A 213 -26.85 19.68 -1.86
CA LYS A 213 -27.13 19.39 -3.27
C LYS A 213 -28.40 18.54 -3.43
N LYS A 214 -28.53 17.46 -2.67
CA LYS A 214 -29.72 16.60 -2.75
C LYS A 214 -31.00 17.35 -2.34
N ALA A 215 -30.92 18.22 -1.34
CA ALA A 215 -32.03 19.08 -0.95
C ALA A 215 -32.44 20.03 -2.08
N LEU A 216 -31.48 20.65 -2.76
CA LEU A 216 -31.74 21.52 -3.92
C LEU A 216 -32.40 20.74 -5.07
N ASP A 217 -31.87 19.56 -5.41
CA ASP A 217 -32.43 18.70 -6.46
C ASP A 217 -33.89 18.35 -6.18
N ASN A 218 -34.20 18.00 -4.93
CA ASN A 218 -35.57 17.70 -4.51
C ASN A 218 -36.49 18.92 -4.66
N VAL A 219 -36.02 20.14 -4.36
CA VAL A 219 -36.80 21.37 -4.55
C VAL A 219 -37.05 21.62 -6.04
N ILE A 220 -36.04 21.46 -6.88
CA ILE A 220 -36.17 21.62 -8.34
C ILE A 220 -37.19 20.62 -8.89
N GLU A 221 -37.13 19.36 -8.47
CA GLU A 221 -38.08 18.32 -8.86
C GLU A 221 -39.51 18.67 -8.45
N LEU A 222 -39.72 19.17 -7.23
CA LEU A 222 -41.02 19.60 -6.75
C LEU A 222 -41.58 20.78 -7.57
N VAL A 223 -40.73 21.74 -7.94
CA VAL A 223 -41.13 22.90 -8.75
C VAL A 223 -41.50 22.47 -10.17
N ASN A 224 -40.71 21.61 -10.80
CA ASN A 224 -40.98 21.15 -12.16
C ASN A 224 -42.25 20.30 -12.27
N ASN A 225 -42.56 19.53 -11.22
CA ASN A 225 -43.77 18.71 -11.15
C ASN A 225 -45.00 19.51 -10.65
N HIS A 226 -44.82 20.77 -10.26
CA HIS A 226 -45.93 21.61 -9.83
C HIS A 226 -46.75 22.06 -11.05
N VAL A 227 -47.96 21.53 -11.18
CA VAL A 227 -48.95 22.07 -12.12
C VAL A 227 -49.58 23.32 -11.48
N PRO A 228 -49.39 24.52 -12.06
CA PRO A 228 -50.02 25.72 -11.52
C PRO A 228 -51.54 25.56 -11.55
N ARG A 229 -52.17 25.87 -10.42
CA ARG A 229 -53.60 25.71 -10.18
C ARG A 229 -54.41 26.85 -10.78
#